data_AF-A0A7V2MG31-F1
#
_entry.id   AF-A0A7V2MG31-F1
#
_cell.length_a   1.000
_cell.length_b   1.000
_cell.length_c   1.000
_cell.angle_alpha   90.00
_cell.angle_beta   90.00
_cell.angle_gamma   90.00
#
_symmetry.space_group_name_H-M   'P 1'
#
loop_
_entity.id
_entity.type
_entity.pdbx_description
1 polymer ?
#
loop_
_entity_poly.entity_id
_entity_poly.type
_entity_poly.pdbx_seq_one_letter_code
_entity_poly.pdbx_strand_id
1 'polypeptide(L)'
;MSVSAAPKTVTEAVTGLRQFECRLDDGNTLHLPAFLGKFIKRADVVRVLSPGKDDLLIERSNSRSRPQCLLYTTIGYVAQPKLSENGGGFLARVELPERSAGPKAMFLSGNAIRRYFYALDDSKAPQDLYAFLGVSEAATPADLRRAWRLRQLESGVRDAKPAERVWIERAFNILSHPDLRNCYDTLRRDEDAPPVFPYGGFGSILVQGNLSKDGEAFFADRILAYKPEMRSRKVSLLLRQCEFFSGRVICRDPRRKLELWLDSGLLPGIDWDLTWNNWKHWLRSRIDVDATFVRAGKYRLRNGEWILRTWFVALPSRLQVTVPEGIPTDVERAMAIHTLLGQHAEVVEKIRAEVEKQPVDCAEVQEWFDRLNTSPHLKPQHVTWRPDYEPYYFEQLRKRSATWFLFREEYLFAWANVLVAEIPALGHATYVFKKPEDVRAFMRRYAQVTREDLRRNRDNVATDLGFVGRVVRGRKKKRWLNDVLKLAGEKADYVEVFE
;
A
#
# COMPACT_ATOMS: atom_id res chain seq x y z
N MET A 1 21.64 5.52 37.30
CA MET A 1 21.00 6.76 37.83
C MET A 1 20.81 7.70 36.65
N SER A 2 19.63 7.72 36.04
CA SER A 2 19.38 8.55 34.86
C SER A 2 19.03 9.97 35.30
N VAL A 3 19.87 10.92 34.92
CA VAL A 3 19.64 12.34 35.14
C VAL A 3 18.42 12.76 34.34
N SER A 4 17.24 12.77 34.95
CA SER A 4 16.15 13.66 34.53
C SER A 4 16.74 15.06 34.53
N ALA A 5 16.73 15.75 33.39
CA ALA A 5 17.16 17.15 33.37
C ALA A 5 16.34 17.91 34.41
N ALA A 6 17.02 18.63 35.31
CA ALA A 6 16.36 19.44 36.33
C ALA A 6 15.36 20.41 35.68
N PRO A 7 14.25 20.74 36.34
CA PRO A 7 13.33 21.77 35.85
C PRO A 7 14.06 23.10 35.73
N LYS A 8 13.87 23.80 34.61
CA LYS A 8 14.54 25.07 34.29
C LYS A 8 13.51 26.12 33.91
N THR A 9 13.72 27.35 34.36
CA THR A 9 12.79 28.44 34.13
C THR A 9 13.13 29.18 32.85
N VAL A 10 12.13 29.49 32.02
CA VAL A 10 12.33 30.30 30.80
C VAL A 10 12.56 31.76 31.19
N THR A 11 13.74 32.28 30.90
CA THR A 11 14.12 33.69 31.16
C THR A 11 13.81 34.57 29.95
N GLU A 12 14.04 34.06 28.74
CA GLU A 12 13.80 34.76 27.47
C GLU A 12 13.35 33.80 26.38
N ALA A 13 12.49 34.27 25.48
CA ALA A 13 11.88 33.50 24.41
C ALA A 13 11.91 34.32 23.12
N VAL A 14 12.74 33.93 22.16
CA VAL A 14 12.93 34.63 20.88
C VAL A 14 12.50 33.74 19.73
N THR A 15 11.52 34.17 18.95
CA THR A 15 11.04 33.41 17.79
C THR A 15 11.69 33.91 16.51
N GLY A 16 12.59 33.11 15.93
CA GLY A 16 13.14 33.32 14.60
C GLY A 16 12.31 32.66 13.50
N LEU A 17 12.68 32.91 12.24
CA LEU A 17 11.95 32.39 11.06
C LEU A 17 11.95 30.85 10.96
N ARG A 18 13.03 30.19 11.39
CA ARG A 18 13.20 28.73 11.29
C ARG A 18 13.28 28.02 12.64
N GLN A 19 13.60 28.76 13.69
CA GLN A 19 13.88 28.20 15.00
C GLN A 19 13.41 29.14 16.10
N PHE A 20 12.99 28.55 17.21
CA PHE A 20 12.64 29.24 18.44
C PHE A 20 13.78 29.03 19.44
N GLU A 21 14.32 30.11 19.97
CA GLU A 21 15.37 30.09 20.98
C GLU A 21 14.77 30.41 22.34
N CYS A 22 14.99 29.51 23.30
CA CYS A 22 14.49 29.62 24.65
C CYS A 22 15.68 29.65 25.60
N ARG A 23 15.97 30.80 26.20
CA ARG A 23 17.02 30.94 27.22
C ARG A 23 16.47 30.54 28.57
N LEU A 24 17.28 29.78 29.31
CA LEU A 24 16.93 29.23 30.61
C LEU A 24 17.68 29.97 31.72
N ASP A 25 17.24 29.77 32.96
CA ASP A 25 17.84 30.35 34.17
C ASP A 25 19.25 29.85 34.46
N ASP A 26 19.62 28.67 33.97
CA ASP A 26 20.97 28.10 34.08
C ASP A 26 21.95 28.58 32.98
N GLY A 27 21.53 29.54 32.15
CA GLY A 27 22.32 30.08 31.04
C GLY A 27 22.29 29.23 29.76
N ASN A 28 21.68 28.04 29.77
CA ASN A 28 21.55 27.23 28.57
C ASN A 28 20.47 27.78 27.62
N THR A 29 20.67 27.56 26.32
CA THR A 29 19.68 27.93 25.28
C THR A 29 19.14 26.66 24.63
N LEU A 30 17.82 26.50 24.63
CA LEU A 30 17.13 25.45 23.88
C LEU A 30 16.78 25.96 22.48
N HIS A 31 17.07 25.10 21.52
CA HIS A 31 16.92 25.34 20.09
C HIS A 31 15.75 24.50 19.59
N LEU A 32 14.57 25.09 19.46
CA LEU A 32 13.31 24.38 19.29
C LEU A 32 12.63 24.71 17.94
N PRO A 33 11.69 23.86 17.47
CA PRO A 33 10.88 24.20 16.30
C PRO A 33 10.16 25.54 16.46
N ALA A 34 10.24 26.42 15.45
CA ALA A 34 9.69 27.78 15.50
C ALA A 34 8.22 27.85 15.94
N PHE A 35 7.41 26.86 15.58
CA PHE A 35 5.99 26.83 15.93
C PHE A 35 5.72 26.73 17.44
N LEU A 36 6.71 26.31 18.25
CA LEU A 36 6.59 26.27 19.71
C LEU A 36 6.67 27.66 20.35
N GLY A 37 7.23 28.65 19.66
CA GLY A 37 7.41 30.01 20.20
C GLY A 37 6.10 30.72 20.56
N LYS A 38 4.99 30.37 19.91
CA LYS A 38 3.66 30.89 20.28
C LYS A 38 3.07 30.25 21.54
N PHE A 39 3.66 29.15 22.00
CA PHE A 39 3.16 28.40 23.15
C PHE A 39 4.04 28.59 24.37
N ILE A 40 5.36 28.68 24.24
CA ILE A 40 6.26 28.85 25.39
C ILE A 40 6.32 30.33 25.79
N LYS A 41 6.20 30.61 27.10
CA LYS A 41 6.21 31.96 27.66
C LYS A 41 7.34 32.11 28.67
N ARG A 42 7.75 33.36 28.91
CA ARG A 42 8.64 33.72 30.02
C ARG A 42 8.03 33.24 31.35
N ALA A 43 8.88 32.76 32.25
CA ALA A 43 8.53 32.12 33.52
C ALA A 43 7.82 30.76 33.42
N ASP A 44 7.61 30.18 32.23
CA ASP A 44 7.25 28.76 32.16
C ASP A 44 8.42 27.90 32.68
N VAL A 45 8.11 26.75 33.28
CA VAL A 45 9.12 25.78 33.71
C VAL A 45 9.20 24.67 32.66
N VAL A 46 10.39 24.43 32.12
CA VAL A 46 10.63 23.47 31.05
C VAL A 46 11.48 22.31 31.57
N ARG A 47 11.08 21.09 31.20
CA ARG A 47 11.84 19.85 31.44
C ARG A 47 12.10 19.16 30.11
N VAL A 48 13.37 18.89 29.81
CA VAL A 48 13.78 18.08 28.65
C VAL A 48 13.70 16.62 29.04
N LEU A 49 12.87 15.85 28.33
CA LEU A 49 12.54 14.47 28.72
C LEU A 49 13.54 13.43 28.17
N SER A 50 14.20 13.76 27.07
CA SER A 50 15.10 12.87 26.34
C SER A 50 16.31 13.67 25.80
N PRO A 51 17.56 13.34 26.18
CA PRO A 51 18.73 14.02 25.63
C PRO A 51 18.81 13.85 24.11
N GLY A 52 19.01 14.94 23.37
CA GLY A 52 19.14 14.92 21.90
C GLY A 52 17.82 14.74 21.13
N LYS A 53 16.67 14.70 21.81
CA LYS A 53 15.34 14.80 21.18
C LYS A 53 14.62 16.03 21.72
N ASP A 54 13.79 16.64 20.88
CA ASP A 54 12.99 17.81 21.26
C ASP A 54 11.77 17.45 22.15
N ASP A 55 11.85 16.40 22.98
CA ASP A 55 10.76 16.02 23.88
C ASP A 55 10.74 16.94 25.11
N LEU A 56 9.66 17.70 25.31
CA LEU A 56 9.53 18.74 26.32
C LEU A 56 8.24 18.61 27.13
N LEU A 57 8.37 18.71 28.45
CA LEU A 57 7.26 19.00 29.35
C LEU A 57 7.38 20.45 29.82
N ILE A 58 6.30 21.21 29.69
CA ILE A 58 6.25 22.63 30.03
C ILE A 58 5.14 22.82 31.09
N GLU A 59 5.50 23.30 32.27
CA GLU A 59 4.57 23.65 33.34
C GLU A 59 4.32 25.17 33.32
N ARG A 60 3.04 25.56 33.28
CA ARG A 60 2.65 26.97 33.25
C ARG A 60 2.78 27.61 34.65
N SER A 61 3.43 28.76 34.71
CA SER A 61 3.63 29.52 35.95
C SER A 61 2.37 30.11 36.58
N ASN A 62 1.28 30.27 35.81
CA ASN A 62 0.11 31.07 36.22
C ASN A 62 -1.21 30.30 36.45
N SER A 63 -1.18 28.99 36.65
CA SER A 63 -2.42 28.22 36.86
C SER A 63 -2.78 28.12 38.35
N ARG A 64 -3.64 29.05 38.82
CA ARG A 64 -4.02 29.21 40.24
C ARG A 64 -4.81 28.06 40.90
N SER A 65 -5.02 26.91 40.24
CA SER A 65 -5.71 25.76 40.88
C SER A 65 -5.25 24.36 40.47
N ARG A 66 -4.68 24.17 39.27
CA ARG A 66 -3.96 22.94 38.85
C ARG A 66 -2.88 23.29 37.81
N PRO A 67 -1.65 22.75 37.90
CA PRO A 67 -0.61 23.00 36.90
C PRO A 67 -1.07 22.51 35.53
N GLN A 68 -1.45 23.47 34.68
CA GLN A 68 -1.71 23.18 33.28
C GLN A 68 -0.37 22.92 32.61
N CYS A 69 -0.21 21.75 32.04
CA CYS A 69 1.03 21.33 31.41
C CYS A 69 0.86 21.27 29.89
N LEU A 70 1.94 21.57 29.16
CA LEU A 70 2.09 21.21 27.76
C LEU A 70 3.09 20.08 27.62
N LEU A 71 2.80 19.14 26.74
CA LEU A 71 3.73 18.08 26.37
C LEU A 71 3.95 18.13 24.86
N TYR A 72 5.19 18.39 24.46
CA TYR A 72 5.64 18.23 23.08
C TYR A 72 6.50 16.97 23.00
N THR A 73 6.10 16.00 22.18
CA THR A 73 6.84 14.74 22.07
C THR A 73 6.58 14.01 20.76
N THR A 74 7.48 13.10 20.40
CA THR A 74 7.18 12.10 19.37
C THR A 74 6.28 11.00 19.93
N ILE A 75 5.36 10.49 19.11
CA ILE A 75 4.38 9.47 19.49
C ILE A 75 4.36 8.31 18.49
N GLY A 76 4.10 7.12 19.03
CA GLY A 76 3.84 5.90 18.28
C GLY A 76 2.36 5.77 17.91
N TYR A 77 1.83 4.54 17.98
CA TYR A 77 0.43 4.29 17.67
C TYR A 77 -0.51 4.92 18.71
N VAL A 78 -1.62 5.48 18.23
CA VAL A 78 -2.74 5.92 19.07
C VAL A 78 -3.84 4.86 18.99
N ALA A 79 -4.15 4.25 20.13
CA ALA A 79 -5.15 3.21 20.24
C ALA A 79 -6.57 3.75 20.00
N GLN A 80 -7.48 2.83 19.65
CA GLN A 80 -8.90 3.15 19.58
C GLN A 80 -9.38 3.68 20.95
N PRO A 81 -10.15 4.78 20.99
CA PRO A 81 -10.65 5.31 22.24
C PRO A 81 -11.51 4.26 22.98
N LYS A 82 -11.31 4.14 24.28
CA LYS A 82 -12.11 3.30 25.17
C LYS A 82 -12.85 4.19 26.17
N LEU A 83 -14.05 3.78 26.55
CA LEU A 83 -14.78 4.47 27.60
C LEU A 83 -13.98 4.42 28.90
N SER A 84 -13.81 5.56 29.56
CA SER A 84 -13.15 5.64 30.86
C SER A 84 -14.02 4.96 31.92
N GLU A 85 -13.40 4.16 32.78
CA GLU A 85 -14.07 3.47 33.90
C GLU A 85 -14.75 4.45 34.87
N ASN A 86 -14.27 5.69 34.93
CA ASN A 86 -14.78 6.72 35.82
C ASN A 86 -15.89 7.59 35.20
N GLY A 87 -16.47 7.18 34.07
CA GLY A 87 -17.52 7.92 33.37
C GLY A 87 -17.05 9.23 32.70
N GLY A 88 -15.74 9.51 32.68
CA GLY A 88 -15.15 10.74 32.13
C GLY A 88 -15.05 10.80 30.60
N GLY A 89 -15.89 10.05 29.87
CA GLY A 89 -15.88 9.94 28.41
C GLY A 89 -14.78 9.03 27.86
N PHE A 90 -14.52 9.13 26.55
CA PHE A 90 -13.52 8.28 25.87
C PHE A 90 -12.08 8.75 26.11
N LEU A 91 -11.17 7.79 26.28
CA LEU A 91 -9.72 8.00 26.35
C LEU A 91 -9.00 7.11 25.33
N ALA A 92 -8.13 7.70 24.52
CA ALA A 92 -7.25 7.00 23.61
C ALA A 92 -5.83 6.93 24.20
N ARG A 93 -5.30 5.72 24.40
CA ARG A 93 -3.92 5.53 24.85
C ARG A 93 -2.96 5.83 23.71
N VAL A 94 -1.91 6.58 24.00
CA VAL A 94 -0.86 6.93 23.05
C VAL A 94 0.44 6.23 23.43
N GLU A 95 1.05 5.55 22.47
CA GLU A 95 2.39 5.00 22.64
C GLU A 95 3.42 6.12 22.69
N LEU A 96 4.24 6.09 23.72
CA LEU A 96 5.34 7.02 23.92
C LEU A 96 6.67 6.27 23.72
N PRO A 97 7.71 6.96 23.20
CA PRO A 97 9.04 6.40 23.15
C PRO A 97 9.53 6.02 24.55
N GLU A 98 10.39 5.00 24.63
CA GLU A 98 11.16 4.76 25.84
C GLU A 98 12.00 6.00 26.16
N ARG A 99 11.89 6.49 27.39
CA ARG A 99 12.52 7.72 27.85
C ARG A 99 13.03 7.56 29.28
N SER A 100 14.08 8.31 29.60
CA SER A 100 14.71 8.31 30.92
C SER A 100 13.96 9.16 31.96
N ALA A 101 13.09 10.09 31.53
CA ALA A 101 12.37 10.99 32.42
C ALA A 101 11.04 11.47 31.83
N GLY A 102 10.05 11.75 32.68
CA GLY A 102 8.71 12.22 32.28
C GLY A 102 7.64 11.13 32.25
N PRO A 103 6.42 11.43 31.76
CA PRO A 103 5.30 10.49 31.81
C PRO A 103 5.56 9.26 30.94
N LYS A 104 5.37 8.07 31.50
CA LYS A 104 5.48 6.78 30.80
C LYS A 104 4.23 6.44 29.99
N ALA A 105 3.08 7.03 30.34
CA ALA A 105 1.83 6.88 29.62
C ALA A 105 1.24 8.24 29.22
N MET A 106 0.57 8.29 28.08
CA MET A 106 -0.23 9.45 27.66
C MET A 106 -1.60 8.98 27.19
N PHE A 107 -2.63 9.73 27.59
CA PHE A 107 -4.01 9.51 27.20
C PHE A 107 -4.57 10.78 26.59
N LEU A 108 -5.14 10.68 25.40
CA LEU A 108 -5.90 11.75 24.76
C LEU A 108 -7.37 11.58 25.07
N SER A 109 -8.04 12.63 25.54
CA SER A 109 -9.51 12.60 25.61
C SER A 109 -10.13 12.53 24.21
N GLY A 110 -11.29 11.86 24.11
CA GLY A 110 -12.06 11.81 22.87
C GLY A 110 -12.41 13.21 22.37
N ASN A 111 -12.78 14.11 23.28
CA ASN A 111 -13.05 15.52 22.97
C ASN A 111 -11.83 16.22 22.34
N ALA A 112 -10.60 15.95 22.81
CA ALA A 112 -9.39 16.50 22.21
C ALA A 112 -9.22 16.07 20.74
N ILE A 113 -9.51 14.80 20.44
CA ILE A 113 -9.44 14.24 19.08
C ILE A 113 -10.56 14.85 18.21
N ARG A 114 -11.79 14.86 18.73
CA ARG A 114 -12.99 15.39 18.06
C ARG A 114 -12.78 16.84 17.64
N ARG A 115 -12.40 17.70 18.58
CA ARG A 115 -12.15 19.11 18.33
C ARG A 115 -11.02 19.36 17.34
N TYR A 116 -9.90 18.63 17.46
CA TYR A 116 -8.72 18.92 16.65
C TYR A 116 -8.86 18.47 15.19
N PHE A 117 -9.40 17.28 14.95
CA PHE A 117 -9.47 16.69 13.62
C PHE A 117 -10.81 16.92 12.92
N TYR A 118 -11.92 16.87 13.66
CA TYR A 118 -13.27 16.85 13.11
C TYR A 118 -14.05 18.15 13.34
N ALA A 119 -13.52 19.09 14.15
CA ALA A 119 -14.05 20.44 14.35
C ALA A 119 -15.53 20.53 14.82
N LEU A 120 -16.00 19.54 15.59
CA LEU A 120 -17.41 19.48 16.00
C LEU A 120 -17.76 20.32 17.25
N ASP A 121 -16.77 20.86 17.98
CA ASP A 121 -16.99 21.45 19.32
C ASP A 121 -16.74 22.99 19.40
N ASP A 122 -16.58 23.71 18.27
CA ASP A 122 -16.47 25.18 18.30
C ASP A 122 -17.86 25.83 18.17
N SER A 123 -18.32 26.47 19.26
CA SER A 123 -19.62 27.14 19.41
C SER A 123 -19.85 28.38 18.53
N LYS A 124 -18.93 28.67 17.60
CA LYS A 124 -19.07 29.71 16.57
C LYS A 124 -19.19 29.02 15.21
N ALA A 125 -20.43 28.66 14.86
CA ALA A 125 -20.85 28.09 13.58
C ALA A 125 -19.84 27.07 13.00
N PRO A 126 -19.90 25.78 13.40
CA PRO A 126 -19.02 24.76 12.85
C PRO A 126 -19.23 24.70 11.33
N GLN A 127 -18.19 25.03 10.56
CA GLN A 127 -18.16 24.58 9.17
C GLN A 127 -17.95 23.07 9.23
N ASP A 128 -19.03 22.34 8.97
CA ASP A 128 -19.00 20.92 8.62
C ASP A 128 -17.89 20.67 7.58
N LEU A 129 -17.20 19.53 7.65
CA LEU A 129 -16.18 19.16 6.66
C LEU A 129 -16.76 19.13 5.24
N TYR A 130 -18.03 18.76 5.09
CA TYR A 130 -18.75 18.83 3.80
C TYR A 130 -18.93 20.28 3.34
N ALA A 131 -19.26 21.19 4.26
CA ALA A 131 -19.41 22.62 3.98
C ALA A 131 -18.07 23.28 3.59
N PHE A 132 -16.95 22.87 4.21
CA PHE A 132 -15.61 23.35 3.82
C PHE A 132 -15.27 23.06 2.35
N LEU A 133 -15.76 21.93 1.84
CA LEU A 133 -15.60 21.53 0.44
C LEU A 133 -16.75 22.04 -0.46
N GLY A 134 -17.88 22.48 0.10
CA GLY A 134 -19.06 22.91 -0.66
C GLY A 134 -19.80 21.75 -1.33
N VAL A 135 -19.86 20.59 -0.68
CA VAL A 135 -20.46 19.36 -1.22
C VAL A 135 -21.50 18.78 -0.27
N SER A 136 -22.36 17.89 -0.77
CA SER A 136 -23.31 17.15 0.05
C SER A 136 -22.71 15.89 0.67
N GLU A 137 -23.39 15.34 1.66
CA GLU A 137 -23.02 14.05 2.30
C GLU A 137 -23.08 12.87 1.32
N ALA A 138 -23.85 12.98 0.24
CA ALA A 138 -23.96 11.96 -0.80
C ALA A 138 -22.83 12.02 -1.84
N ALA A 139 -21.92 12.99 -1.74
CA ALA A 139 -20.84 13.18 -2.71
C ALA A 139 -19.97 11.93 -2.85
N THR A 140 -19.76 11.51 -4.10
CA THR A 140 -18.87 10.39 -4.42
C THR A 140 -17.41 10.76 -4.16
N PRO A 141 -16.48 9.79 -4.03
CA PRO A 141 -15.04 10.10 -3.91
C PRO A 141 -14.52 11.02 -5.03
N ALA A 142 -15.01 10.87 -6.26
CA ALA A 142 -14.64 11.74 -7.38
C ALA A 142 -15.20 13.16 -7.22
N ASP A 143 -16.44 13.32 -6.72
CA ASP A 143 -17.03 14.62 -6.40
C ASP A 143 -16.21 15.36 -5.34
N LEU A 144 -15.83 14.66 -4.27
CA LEU A 144 -14.96 15.20 -3.22
C LEU A 144 -13.64 15.72 -3.79
N ARG A 145 -13.01 14.97 -4.70
CA ARG A 145 -11.75 15.36 -5.33
C ARG A 145 -11.92 16.58 -6.23
N ARG A 146 -12.97 16.62 -7.04
CA ARG A 146 -13.29 17.78 -7.89
C ARG A 146 -13.51 19.03 -7.05
N ALA A 147 -14.33 18.93 -6.01
CA ALA A 147 -14.59 20.02 -5.08
C ALA A 147 -13.32 20.52 -4.39
N TRP A 148 -12.49 19.61 -3.87
CA TRP A 148 -11.22 19.97 -3.27
C TRP A 148 -10.28 20.70 -4.24
N ARG A 149 -10.15 20.22 -5.49
CA ARG A 149 -9.34 20.90 -6.52
C ARG A 149 -9.86 22.31 -6.81
N LEU A 150 -11.18 22.48 -6.91
CA LEU A 150 -11.80 23.79 -7.13
C LEU A 150 -11.51 24.72 -5.94
N ARG A 151 -11.72 24.27 -4.70
CA ARG A 151 -11.45 25.04 -3.48
C ARG A 151 -9.97 25.42 -3.35
N GLN A 152 -9.05 24.55 -3.79
CA GLN A 152 -7.63 24.89 -3.85
C GLN A 152 -7.36 26.05 -4.82
N LEU A 153 -7.93 26.02 -6.02
CA LEU A 153 -7.77 27.09 -7.01
C LEU A 153 -8.36 28.41 -6.49
N GLU A 154 -9.58 28.39 -5.95
CA GLU A 154 -10.24 29.56 -5.36
C GLU A 154 -9.38 30.18 -4.24
N SER A 155 -8.83 29.34 -3.36
CA SER A 155 -7.97 29.78 -2.26
C SER A 155 -6.66 30.39 -2.74
N GLY A 156 -6.17 29.98 -3.92
CA GLY A 156 -4.99 30.51 -4.58
C GLY A 156 -5.24 31.89 -5.17
N VAL A 157 -6.43 32.11 -5.76
CA VAL A 157 -6.82 33.38 -6.37
C VAL A 157 -7.21 34.44 -5.33
N ARG A 158 -7.83 34.03 -4.21
CA ARG A 158 -8.37 34.96 -3.19
C ARG A 158 -7.40 35.35 -2.07
N ASP A 159 -6.11 35.00 -2.16
CA ASP A 159 -5.15 35.14 -1.04
C ASP A 159 -5.71 34.61 0.29
N ALA A 160 -6.38 33.45 0.23
CA ALA A 160 -7.02 32.86 1.40
C ALA A 160 -6.02 32.64 2.55
N LYS A 161 -6.47 32.85 3.78
CA LYS A 161 -5.64 32.71 4.99
C LYS A 161 -5.01 31.30 5.01
N PRO A 162 -3.71 31.16 5.38
CA PRO A 162 -3.05 29.85 5.44
C PRO A 162 -3.82 28.80 6.27
N ALA A 163 -4.52 29.23 7.31
CA ALA A 163 -5.35 28.36 8.14
C ALA A 163 -6.53 27.73 7.38
N GLU A 164 -7.17 28.46 6.47
CA GLU A 164 -8.29 27.96 5.66
C GLU A 164 -7.82 26.87 4.70
N ARG A 165 -6.66 27.06 4.05
CA ARG A 165 -6.06 26.05 3.16
C ARG A 165 -5.78 24.74 3.89
N VAL A 166 -5.31 24.81 5.14
CA VAL A 166 -5.08 23.63 5.99
C VAL A 166 -6.39 22.90 6.29
N TRP A 167 -7.47 23.62 6.57
CA TRP A 167 -8.78 23.02 6.82
C TRP A 167 -9.40 22.39 5.56
N ILE A 168 -9.26 23.03 4.39
CA ILE A 168 -9.71 22.46 3.10
C ILE A 168 -8.95 21.15 2.81
N GLU A 169 -7.63 21.13 2.98
CA GLU A 169 -6.84 19.91 2.78
C GLU A 169 -7.24 18.82 3.80
N ARG A 170 -7.47 19.19 5.05
CA ARG A 170 -7.90 18.25 6.10
C ARG A 170 -9.28 17.66 5.81
N ALA A 171 -10.26 18.49 5.46
CA ALA A 171 -11.61 18.07 5.12
C ALA A 171 -11.58 17.04 3.99
N PHE A 172 -10.83 17.33 2.92
CA PHE A 172 -10.65 16.40 1.82
C PHE A 172 -10.00 15.08 2.25
N ASN A 173 -8.93 15.13 3.05
CA ASN A 173 -8.24 13.93 3.51
C ASN A 173 -9.07 13.05 4.46
N ILE A 174 -9.95 13.64 5.28
CA ILE A 174 -10.87 12.89 6.14
C ILE A 174 -12.00 12.30 5.30
N LEU A 175 -12.69 13.12 4.50
CA LEU A 175 -13.86 12.69 3.74
C LEU A 175 -13.52 11.71 2.60
N SER A 176 -12.30 11.76 2.06
CA SER A 176 -11.87 10.83 1.02
C SER A 176 -11.40 9.48 1.55
N HIS A 177 -11.11 9.37 2.85
CA HIS A 177 -10.77 8.10 3.47
C HIS A 177 -12.03 7.43 4.02
N PRO A 178 -12.45 6.26 3.50
CA PRO A 178 -13.74 5.65 3.85
C PRO A 178 -13.97 5.48 5.36
N ASP A 179 -13.01 4.91 6.08
CA ASP A 179 -13.15 4.67 7.52
C ASP A 179 -13.23 5.98 8.33
N LEU A 180 -12.50 7.03 7.92
CA LEU A 180 -12.51 8.32 8.59
C LEU A 180 -13.77 9.13 8.26
N ARG A 181 -14.26 9.05 7.01
CA ARG A 181 -15.55 9.61 6.61
C ARG A 181 -16.69 8.96 7.40
N ASN A 182 -16.69 7.63 7.50
CA ASN A 182 -17.69 6.90 8.29
C ASN A 182 -17.62 7.28 9.78
N CYS A 183 -16.40 7.40 10.34
CA CYS A 183 -16.22 7.91 11.69
C CYS A 183 -16.80 9.31 11.85
N TYR A 184 -16.53 10.21 10.90
CA TYR A 184 -17.05 11.58 10.91
C TYR A 184 -18.59 11.63 10.84
N ASP A 185 -19.17 10.87 9.92
CA ASP A 185 -20.62 10.80 9.75
C ASP A 185 -21.31 10.22 11.00
N THR A 186 -20.66 9.24 11.66
CA THR A 186 -21.15 8.68 12.93
C THR A 186 -21.09 9.74 14.04
N LEU A 187 -19.95 10.42 14.19
CA LEU A 187 -19.77 11.48 15.19
C LEU A 187 -20.76 12.64 15.03
N ARG A 188 -21.24 12.91 13.81
CA ARG A 188 -22.26 13.94 13.55
C ARG A 188 -23.66 13.53 14.00
N ARG A 189 -23.95 12.24 14.02
CA ARG A 189 -25.27 11.68 14.37
C ARG A 189 -25.36 11.26 15.83
N ASP A 190 -24.24 10.88 16.41
CA ASP A 190 -24.12 10.35 17.76
C ASP A 190 -22.96 11.07 18.49
N GLU A 191 -23.31 11.83 19.53
CA GLU A 191 -22.35 12.56 20.35
C GLU A 191 -21.49 11.61 21.21
N ASP A 192 -22.01 10.42 21.52
CA ASP A 192 -21.34 9.37 22.29
C ASP A 192 -20.52 8.42 21.40
N ALA A 193 -20.39 8.69 20.11
CA ALA A 193 -19.55 7.90 19.23
C ALA A 193 -18.04 8.13 19.52
N PRO A 194 -17.20 7.08 19.56
CA PRO A 194 -15.78 7.21 19.84
C PRO A 194 -15.01 7.85 18.66
N PRO A 195 -14.29 8.97 18.87
CA PRO A 195 -13.57 9.65 17.78
C PRO A 195 -12.23 8.97 17.48
N VAL A 196 -12.07 8.46 16.26
CA VAL A 196 -10.83 7.79 15.84
C VAL A 196 -9.72 8.81 15.54
N PHE A 197 -8.50 8.57 16.05
CA PHE A 197 -7.33 9.35 15.66
C PHE A 197 -6.95 9.05 14.20
N PRO A 198 -6.95 10.04 13.28
CA PRO A 198 -6.68 9.79 11.87
C PRO A 198 -5.35 9.07 11.62
N TYR A 199 -5.37 8.02 10.81
CA TYR A 199 -4.20 7.23 10.43
C TYR A 199 -3.42 6.58 11.60
N GLY A 200 -3.97 6.52 12.82
CA GLY A 200 -3.32 5.84 13.95
C GLY A 200 -2.12 6.56 14.56
N GLY A 201 -1.82 7.80 14.16
CA GLY A 201 -1.16 8.77 15.04
C GLY A 201 0.37 8.84 15.10
N PHE A 202 1.15 8.11 14.30
CA PHE A 202 2.61 8.22 14.33
C PHE A 202 3.11 9.63 13.94
N GLY A 203 3.96 10.25 14.76
CA GLY A 203 4.52 11.57 14.45
C GLY A 203 4.93 12.38 15.66
N SER A 204 4.91 13.71 15.54
CA SER A 204 5.15 14.65 16.65
C SER A 204 3.84 15.34 17.03
N ILE A 205 3.59 15.48 18.34
CA ILE A 205 2.38 16.10 18.87
C ILE A 205 2.73 17.11 19.96
N LEU A 206 1.99 18.22 19.98
CA LEU A 206 1.94 19.16 21.09
C LEU A 206 0.52 19.10 21.67
N VAL A 207 0.43 18.74 22.94
CA VAL A 207 -0.83 18.64 23.68
C VAL A 207 -0.81 19.50 24.93
N GLN A 208 -2.00 19.85 25.39
CA GLN A 208 -2.25 20.48 26.67
C GLN A 208 -3.05 19.51 27.55
N GLY A 209 -2.79 19.55 28.85
CA GLY A 209 -3.47 18.70 29.80
C GLY A 209 -2.89 18.78 31.20
N ASN A 210 -3.02 17.69 31.94
CA ASN A 210 -2.56 17.58 33.31
C ASN A 210 -1.69 16.33 33.49
N LEU A 211 -0.63 16.46 34.29
CA LEU A 211 0.15 15.33 34.76
C LEU A 211 -0.56 14.67 35.94
N SER A 212 -0.50 13.34 36.03
CA SER A 212 -0.98 12.60 37.19
C SER A 212 -0.18 12.97 38.45
N LYS A 213 -0.76 12.70 39.64
CA LYS A 213 -0.12 13.02 40.93
C LYS A 213 1.24 12.34 41.12
N ASP A 214 1.41 11.15 40.55
CA ASP A 214 2.65 10.38 40.57
C ASP A 214 3.63 10.76 39.44
N GLY A 215 3.23 11.63 38.51
CA GLY A 215 4.05 12.04 37.37
C GLY A 215 4.13 11.03 36.22
N GLU A 216 3.51 9.86 36.35
CA GLU A 216 3.70 8.71 35.45
C GLU A 216 2.80 8.77 34.21
N ALA A 217 1.66 9.46 34.27
CA ALA A 217 0.69 9.56 33.18
C ALA A 217 0.36 11.01 32.84
N PHE A 218 0.27 11.32 31.55
CA PHE A 218 -0.20 12.61 31.04
C PHE A 218 -1.60 12.47 30.46
N PHE A 219 -2.56 13.21 31.00
CA PHE A 219 -3.94 13.25 30.51
C PHE A 219 -4.16 14.53 29.71
N ALA A 220 -4.16 14.38 28.39
CA ALA A 220 -4.33 15.47 27.45
C ALA A 220 -5.82 15.74 27.17
N ASP A 221 -6.24 16.98 27.44
CA ASP A 221 -7.59 17.47 27.16
C ASP A 221 -7.68 18.25 25.84
N ARG A 222 -6.53 18.62 25.24
CA ARG A 222 -6.50 19.37 23.99
C ARG A 222 -5.25 19.07 23.16
N ILE A 223 -5.44 18.82 21.87
CA ILE A 223 -4.35 18.78 20.89
C ILE A 223 -4.15 20.19 20.34
N LEU A 224 -2.91 20.69 20.40
CA LEU A 224 -2.55 22.04 19.93
C LEU A 224 -1.87 22.00 18.56
N ALA A 225 -1.05 20.98 18.32
CA ALA A 225 -0.43 20.72 17.03
C ALA A 225 -0.13 19.22 16.86
N TYR A 226 -0.26 18.73 15.64
CA TYR A 226 0.14 17.38 15.27
C TYR A 226 0.78 17.38 13.89
N LYS A 227 1.90 16.66 13.75
CA LYS A 227 2.63 16.47 12.50
C LYS A 227 2.88 14.98 12.29
N PRO A 228 2.21 14.32 11.34
CA PRO A 228 2.41 12.90 11.09
C PRO A 228 3.79 12.59 10.48
N GLU A 229 4.30 11.37 10.70
CA GLU A 229 5.45 10.85 9.96
C GLU A 229 5.02 10.57 8.51
N MET A 230 5.66 11.26 7.55
CA MET A 230 5.31 11.20 6.12
C MET A 230 6.52 10.83 5.26
N ARG A 231 6.27 10.14 4.13
CA ARG A 231 7.27 9.83 3.11
C ARG A 231 6.68 9.94 1.71
N SER A 232 7.34 10.66 0.81
CA SER A 232 6.94 10.72 -0.60
C SER A 232 7.60 9.61 -1.40
N ARG A 233 6.84 8.90 -2.25
CA ARG A 233 7.35 7.79 -3.06
C ARG A 233 6.59 7.67 -4.38
N LYS A 234 7.32 7.30 -5.43
CA LYS A 234 6.76 6.78 -6.67
C LYS A 234 6.66 5.26 -6.61
N VAL A 235 5.51 4.71 -6.95
CA VAL A 235 5.24 3.26 -6.96
C VAL A 235 4.52 2.86 -8.23
N SER A 236 4.90 1.73 -8.80
CA SER A 236 4.21 1.14 -9.95
C SER A 236 3.36 -0.04 -9.48
N LEU A 237 2.07 -0.03 -9.76
CA LEU A 237 1.09 -1.00 -9.25
C LEU A 237 0.42 -1.75 -10.39
N LEU A 238 0.24 -3.07 -10.24
CA LEU A 238 -0.51 -3.89 -11.19
C LEU A 238 -2.00 -3.75 -10.92
N LEU A 239 -2.80 -3.42 -11.94
CA LEU A 239 -4.26 -3.29 -11.78
C LEU A 239 -4.91 -4.59 -11.28
N ARG A 240 -4.41 -5.75 -11.72
CA ARG A 240 -4.88 -7.06 -11.23
C ARG A 240 -4.73 -7.28 -9.72
N GLN A 241 -3.85 -6.54 -9.06
CA GLN A 241 -3.62 -6.61 -7.61
C GLN A 241 -4.48 -5.62 -6.82
N CYS A 242 -5.19 -4.72 -7.49
CA CYS A 242 -6.10 -3.79 -6.85
C CYS A 242 -7.49 -4.42 -6.65
N GLU A 243 -8.23 -3.93 -5.66
CA GLU A 243 -9.62 -4.31 -5.38
C GLU A 243 -10.55 -3.21 -5.88
N PHE A 244 -11.52 -3.58 -6.71
CA PHE A 244 -12.45 -2.64 -7.34
C PHE A 244 -13.74 -2.59 -6.55
N PHE A 245 -14.20 -1.39 -6.21
CA PHE A 245 -15.47 -1.14 -5.52
C PHE A 245 -16.26 -0.09 -6.30
N SER A 246 -17.57 0.02 -6.02
CA SER A 246 -18.35 1.12 -6.57
C SER A 246 -17.72 2.47 -6.21
N GLY A 247 -17.27 3.21 -7.22
CA GLY A 247 -16.67 4.55 -7.08
C GLY A 247 -15.24 4.61 -6.51
N ARG A 248 -14.60 3.49 -6.16
CA ARG A 248 -13.19 3.49 -5.70
C ARG A 248 -12.42 2.21 -6.03
N VAL A 249 -11.11 2.33 -6.12
CA VAL A 249 -10.16 1.22 -6.28
C VAL A 249 -9.18 1.24 -5.11
N ILE A 250 -8.98 0.11 -4.43
CA ILE A 250 -8.00 -0.03 -3.36
C ILE A 250 -6.79 -0.75 -3.89
N CYS A 251 -5.63 -0.11 -3.87
CA CYS A 251 -4.39 -0.73 -4.27
C CYS A 251 -3.48 -0.93 -3.06
N ARG A 252 -2.91 -2.13 -2.95
CA ARG A 252 -1.95 -2.50 -1.91
C ARG A 252 -0.70 -3.05 -2.57
N ASP A 253 0.46 -2.76 -2.00
CA ASP A 253 1.68 -3.41 -2.47
C ASP A 253 1.68 -4.91 -2.10
N PRO A 254 2.48 -5.76 -2.77
CA PRO A 254 2.51 -7.20 -2.49
C PRO A 254 2.86 -7.55 -1.04
N ARG A 255 3.63 -6.69 -0.35
CA ARG A 255 4.00 -6.88 1.06
C ARG A 255 2.94 -6.34 2.03
N ARG A 256 1.85 -5.74 1.53
CA ARG A 256 0.77 -5.09 2.28
C ARG A 256 1.29 -4.07 3.31
N LYS A 257 2.34 -3.34 2.94
CA LYS A 257 2.93 -2.22 3.68
C LYS A 257 2.49 -0.86 3.16
N LEU A 258 1.96 -0.78 1.94
CA LEU A 258 1.41 0.42 1.33
C LEU A 258 -0.08 0.21 1.01
N GLU A 259 -0.91 1.21 1.28
CA GLU A 259 -2.32 1.24 0.88
C GLU A 259 -2.67 2.62 0.32
N LEU A 260 -3.42 2.63 -0.78
CA LEU A 260 -3.93 3.85 -1.40
C LEU A 260 -5.29 3.60 -2.04
N TRP A 261 -6.12 4.64 -2.06
CA TRP A 261 -7.45 4.63 -2.66
C TRP A 261 -7.47 5.55 -3.87
N LEU A 262 -7.94 5.02 -4.98
CA LEU A 262 -8.14 5.75 -6.22
C LEU A 262 -9.65 5.92 -6.45
N ASP A 263 -10.03 7.04 -7.04
CA ASP A 263 -11.38 7.33 -7.50
C ASP A 263 -11.35 7.60 -9.01
N SER A 264 -12.52 7.75 -9.64
CA SER A 264 -12.61 7.88 -11.10
C SER A 264 -11.98 9.18 -11.61
N GLY A 265 -11.81 10.18 -10.73
CA GLY A 265 -11.07 11.40 -11.03
C GLY A 265 -9.54 11.19 -11.12
N LEU A 266 -9.01 10.04 -10.70
CA LEU A 266 -7.61 9.64 -10.84
C LEU A 266 -7.37 8.58 -11.92
N LEU A 267 -8.43 7.98 -12.43
CA LEU A 267 -8.38 6.93 -13.45
C LEU A 267 -9.25 7.35 -14.66
N PRO A 268 -8.89 8.46 -15.34
CA PRO A 268 -9.68 8.96 -16.46
C PRO A 268 -9.75 7.91 -17.59
N GLY A 269 -10.94 7.77 -18.18
CA GLY A 269 -11.18 6.83 -19.29
C GLY A 269 -11.28 5.36 -18.87
N ILE A 270 -11.21 5.06 -17.58
CA ILE A 270 -11.41 3.71 -17.05
C ILE A 270 -12.75 3.67 -16.33
N ASP A 271 -13.72 2.98 -16.91
CA ASP A 271 -14.98 2.68 -16.25
C ASP A 271 -14.92 1.28 -15.63
N TRP A 272 -15.23 1.19 -14.34
CA TRP A 272 -15.17 -0.08 -13.61
C TRP A 272 -16.39 -0.31 -12.74
N ASP A 273 -16.61 -1.59 -12.46
CA ASP A 273 -17.65 -2.04 -11.56
C ASP A 273 -17.12 -3.15 -10.63
N LEU A 274 -18.02 -3.81 -9.90
CA LEU A 274 -17.66 -4.91 -9.01
C LEU A 274 -17.27 -6.18 -9.77
N THR A 275 -17.74 -6.37 -11.01
CA THR A 275 -17.49 -7.55 -11.84
C THR A 275 -16.01 -7.65 -12.23
N TRP A 276 -15.31 -6.52 -12.27
CA TRP A 276 -13.85 -6.48 -12.45
C TRP A 276 -13.15 -7.43 -11.48
N ASN A 277 -13.60 -7.59 -10.23
CA ASN A 277 -12.94 -8.50 -9.30
C ASN A 277 -12.98 -9.97 -9.71
N ASN A 278 -13.92 -10.36 -10.58
CA ASN A 278 -14.04 -11.73 -11.07
C ASN A 278 -12.99 -12.05 -12.14
N TRP A 279 -12.58 -11.06 -12.94
CA TRP A 279 -11.73 -11.27 -14.11
C TRP A 279 -10.44 -10.44 -14.13
N LYS A 280 -10.27 -9.48 -13.21
CA LYS A 280 -9.11 -8.58 -13.12
C LYS A 280 -7.78 -9.31 -13.08
N HIS A 281 -7.76 -10.57 -12.64
CA HIS A 281 -6.53 -11.36 -12.59
C HIS A 281 -5.85 -11.42 -13.97
N TRP A 282 -6.63 -11.38 -15.05
CA TRP A 282 -6.14 -11.34 -16.43
C TRP A 282 -5.48 -10.02 -16.84
N LEU A 283 -5.67 -8.92 -16.11
CA LEU A 283 -5.06 -7.62 -16.42
C LEU A 283 -3.53 -7.67 -16.29
N ARG A 284 -2.85 -7.01 -17.22
CA ARG A 284 -1.38 -6.89 -17.27
C ARG A 284 -0.91 -5.47 -17.03
N SER A 285 -1.78 -4.51 -17.27
CA SER A 285 -1.50 -3.10 -17.14
C SER A 285 -1.07 -2.70 -15.74
N ARG A 286 -0.18 -1.72 -15.72
CA ARG A 286 0.30 -1.07 -14.51
C ARG A 286 -0.15 0.38 -14.51
N ILE A 287 -0.29 0.94 -13.32
CA ILE A 287 -0.41 2.38 -13.12
C ILE A 287 0.77 2.85 -12.30
N ASP A 288 1.27 4.04 -12.59
CA ASP A 288 2.32 4.66 -11.81
C ASP A 288 1.71 5.72 -10.91
N VAL A 289 2.09 5.70 -9.64
CA VAL A 289 1.51 6.54 -8.60
C VAL A 289 2.62 7.31 -7.91
N ASP A 290 2.52 8.64 -7.91
CA ASP A 290 3.32 9.52 -7.06
C ASP A 290 2.47 9.97 -5.88
N ALA A 291 2.90 9.62 -4.67
CA ALA A 291 2.12 9.95 -3.47
C ALA A 291 2.96 10.29 -2.25
N THR A 292 2.37 11.11 -1.38
CA THR A 292 2.83 11.26 0.02
C THR A 292 2.10 10.26 0.89
N PHE A 293 2.84 9.39 1.57
CA PHE A 293 2.30 8.39 2.47
C PHE A 293 2.50 8.79 3.93
N VAL A 294 1.46 8.66 4.74
CA VAL A 294 1.50 8.78 6.20
C VAL A 294 1.75 7.40 6.81
N ARG A 295 2.67 7.32 7.78
CA ARG A 295 2.85 6.11 8.58
C ARG A 295 1.63 5.91 9.47
N ALA A 296 1.08 4.71 9.42
CA ALA A 296 -0.11 4.33 10.15
C ALA A 296 0.06 2.97 10.83
N GLY A 297 -0.87 2.62 11.71
CA GLY A 297 -0.90 1.36 12.45
C GLY A 297 -2.26 0.70 12.32
N LYS A 298 -2.28 -0.62 12.12
CA LYS A 298 -3.50 -1.43 12.13
C LYS A 298 -3.26 -2.68 12.96
N TYR A 299 -4.11 -2.91 13.95
CA TYR A 299 -4.17 -4.18 14.66
C TYR A 299 -4.77 -5.24 13.75
N ARG A 300 -4.13 -6.41 13.69
CA ARG A 300 -4.67 -7.59 13.01
C ARG A 300 -4.59 -8.79 13.95
N LEU A 301 -5.68 -9.54 13.99
CA LEU A 301 -5.72 -10.83 14.67
C LEU A 301 -4.98 -11.85 13.81
N ARG A 302 -3.94 -12.49 14.36
CA ARG A 302 -3.20 -13.59 13.73
C ARG A 302 -2.95 -14.66 14.78
N ASN A 303 -3.41 -15.89 14.51
CA ASN A 303 -3.27 -17.02 15.43
C ASN A 303 -3.81 -16.73 16.85
N GLY A 304 -4.90 -15.94 16.96
CA GLY A 304 -5.48 -15.55 18.25
C GLY A 304 -4.82 -14.34 18.92
N GLU A 305 -3.69 -13.83 18.40
CA GLU A 305 -3.00 -12.67 18.95
C GLU A 305 -3.22 -11.40 18.12
N TRP A 306 -3.44 -10.28 18.81
CA TRP A 306 -3.53 -8.96 18.17
C TRP A 306 -2.14 -8.39 17.93
N ILE A 307 -1.71 -8.36 16.67
CA ILE A 307 -0.41 -7.83 16.28
C ILE A 307 -0.59 -6.46 15.64
N LEU A 308 0.07 -5.44 16.19
CA LEU A 308 0.17 -4.14 15.55
C LEU A 308 1.08 -4.25 14.32
N ARG A 309 0.54 -3.95 13.14
CA ARG A 309 1.35 -3.79 11.93
C ARG A 309 1.42 -2.34 11.50
N THR A 310 2.64 -1.90 11.25
CA THR A 310 2.92 -0.61 10.61
C THR A 310 2.68 -0.72 9.11
N TRP A 311 1.94 0.24 8.57
CA TRP A 311 1.62 0.41 7.15
C TRP A 311 1.77 1.89 6.78
N PHE A 312 1.76 2.18 5.50
CA PHE A 312 1.86 3.53 4.95
C PHE A 312 0.64 3.78 4.08
N VAL A 313 -0.03 4.89 4.33
CA VAL A 313 -1.32 5.22 3.73
C VAL A 313 -1.17 6.48 2.91
N ALA A 314 -1.51 6.42 1.62
CA ALA A 314 -1.42 7.61 0.78
C ALA A 314 -2.43 8.68 1.24
N LEU A 315 -1.97 9.92 1.32
CA LEU A 315 -2.85 11.07 1.53
C LEU A 315 -3.63 11.37 0.24
N PRO A 316 -4.98 11.36 0.27
CA PRO A 316 -5.79 11.67 -0.91
C PRO A 316 -5.43 13.00 -1.57
N SER A 317 -5.08 14.03 -0.79
CA SER A 317 -4.68 15.37 -1.26
C SER A 317 -3.32 15.41 -1.95
N ARG A 318 -2.47 14.39 -1.79
CA ARG A 318 -1.09 14.37 -2.28
C ARG A 318 -0.83 13.09 -3.07
N LEU A 319 -1.75 12.79 -3.97
CA LEU A 319 -1.80 11.58 -4.78
C LEU A 319 -1.99 11.97 -6.24
N GLN A 320 -1.09 11.48 -7.10
CA GLN A 320 -1.13 11.64 -8.55
C GLN A 320 -0.95 10.27 -9.20
N VAL A 321 -1.70 10.03 -10.29
CA VAL A 321 -1.66 8.77 -11.03
C VAL A 321 -1.37 9.06 -12.49
N THR A 322 -0.43 8.31 -13.05
CA THR A 322 -0.16 8.26 -14.48
C THR A 322 -0.74 6.96 -15.01
N VAL A 323 -1.71 7.09 -15.92
CA VAL A 323 -2.44 5.99 -16.55
C VAL A 323 -1.86 5.73 -17.94
N PRO A 324 -1.27 4.56 -18.21
CA PRO A 324 -0.80 4.22 -19.54
C PRO A 324 -1.92 4.12 -20.58
N GLU A 325 -1.64 4.52 -21.82
CA GLU A 325 -2.61 4.56 -22.92
C GLU A 325 -3.19 3.17 -23.29
N GLY A 326 -2.43 2.09 -23.07
CA GLY A 326 -2.84 0.72 -23.43
C GLY A 326 -3.83 0.04 -22.47
N ILE A 327 -4.32 0.73 -21.42
CA ILE A 327 -5.24 0.12 -20.45
C ILE A 327 -6.57 -0.32 -21.06
N PRO A 328 -7.28 0.49 -21.88
CA PRO A 328 -8.55 0.07 -22.48
C PRO A 328 -8.43 -1.23 -23.29
N THR A 329 -7.40 -1.33 -24.15
CA THR A 329 -7.11 -2.54 -24.93
C THR A 329 -6.79 -3.74 -24.03
N ASP A 330 -6.09 -3.52 -22.91
CA ASP A 330 -5.82 -4.59 -21.94
C ASP A 330 -7.08 -5.06 -21.20
N VAL A 331 -8.01 -4.16 -20.92
CA VAL A 331 -9.32 -4.46 -20.32
C VAL A 331 -10.16 -5.31 -21.28
N GLU A 332 -10.29 -4.89 -22.54
CA GLU A 332 -11.01 -5.65 -23.57
C GLU A 332 -10.45 -7.07 -23.73
N ARG A 333 -9.12 -7.18 -23.81
CA ARG A 333 -8.42 -8.48 -23.87
C ARG A 333 -8.70 -9.34 -22.64
N ALA A 334 -8.61 -8.76 -21.43
CA ALA A 334 -8.82 -9.48 -20.19
C ALA A 334 -10.26 -10.02 -20.08
N MET A 335 -11.25 -9.21 -20.47
CA MET A 335 -12.65 -9.61 -20.54
C MET A 335 -12.87 -10.70 -21.59
N ALA A 336 -12.31 -10.57 -22.80
CA ALA A 336 -12.44 -11.57 -23.85
C ALA A 336 -11.90 -12.94 -23.42
N ILE A 337 -10.73 -12.98 -22.77
CA ILE A 337 -10.14 -14.23 -22.25
C ILE A 337 -11.02 -14.82 -21.14
N HIS A 338 -11.49 -13.99 -20.20
CA HIS A 338 -12.36 -14.48 -19.13
C HIS A 338 -13.66 -15.08 -19.67
N THR A 339 -14.32 -14.39 -20.60
CA THR A 339 -15.55 -14.89 -21.23
C THR A 339 -15.30 -16.17 -22.01
N LEU A 340 -14.23 -16.23 -22.81
CA LEU A 340 -13.86 -17.42 -23.57
C LEU A 340 -13.62 -18.64 -22.66
N LEU A 341 -12.86 -18.46 -21.58
CA LEU A 341 -12.58 -19.53 -20.63
C LEU A 341 -13.82 -19.93 -19.82
N GLY A 342 -14.66 -18.97 -19.45
CA GLY A 342 -15.93 -19.23 -18.76
C GLY A 342 -16.89 -20.05 -19.61
N GLN A 343 -17.03 -19.74 -20.89
CA GLN A 343 -17.89 -20.47 -21.84
C GLN A 343 -17.44 -21.93 -22.06
N HIS A 344 -16.14 -22.20 -21.92
CA HIS A 344 -15.56 -23.53 -22.15
C HIS A 344 -14.97 -24.18 -20.89
N ALA A 345 -15.40 -23.74 -19.69
CA ALA A 345 -14.80 -24.13 -18.42
C ALA A 345 -14.74 -25.66 -18.23
N GLU A 346 -15.84 -26.37 -18.51
CA GLU A 346 -15.89 -27.83 -18.35
C GLU A 346 -14.91 -28.56 -19.28
N VAL A 347 -14.80 -28.11 -20.53
CA VAL A 347 -13.89 -28.72 -21.52
C VAL A 347 -12.44 -28.43 -21.12
N VAL A 348 -12.15 -27.19 -20.73
CA VAL A 348 -10.82 -26.79 -20.26
C VAL A 348 -10.40 -27.58 -19.04
N GLU A 349 -11.27 -27.78 -18.05
CA GLU A 349 -10.94 -28.56 -16.85
C GLU A 349 -10.73 -30.05 -17.16
N LYS A 350 -11.53 -30.65 -18.05
CA LYS A 350 -11.33 -32.04 -18.48
C LYS A 350 -9.98 -32.25 -19.16
N ILE A 351 -9.61 -31.35 -20.07
CA ILE A 351 -8.32 -31.42 -20.77
C ILE A 351 -7.17 -31.13 -19.80
N ARG A 352 -7.33 -30.16 -18.89
CA ARG A 352 -6.34 -29.86 -17.86
C ARG A 352 -6.07 -31.07 -16.97
N ALA A 353 -7.12 -31.81 -16.58
CA ALA A 353 -6.97 -33.03 -15.79
C ALA A 353 -6.15 -34.12 -16.51
N GLU A 354 -6.14 -34.14 -17.84
CA GLU A 354 -5.34 -35.06 -18.62
C GLU A 354 -3.89 -34.59 -18.78
N VAL A 355 -3.72 -33.30 -19.07
CA VAL A 355 -2.42 -32.60 -19.14
C VAL A 355 -1.66 -32.64 -17.80
N GLU A 356 -2.37 -32.77 -16.68
CA GLU A 356 -1.74 -32.93 -15.35
C GLU A 356 -1.07 -34.31 -15.19
N LYS A 357 -1.62 -35.35 -15.84
CA LYS A 357 -1.12 -36.72 -15.73
C LYS A 357 0.05 -36.99 -16.66
N GLN A 358 0.01 -36.45 -17.87
CA GLN A 358 1.01 -36.71 -18.90
C GLN A 358 1.18 -35.54 -19.87
N PRO A 359 2.36 -35.39 -20.51
CA PRO A 359 2.53 -34.42 -21.58
C PRO A 359 1.64 -34.74 -22.78
N VAL A 360 0.83 -33.77 -23.21
CA VAL A 360 -0.08 -33.89 -24.35
C VAL A 360 0.35 -32.94 -25.47
N ASP A 361 0.39 -33.42 -26.71
CA ASP A 361 0.75 -32.59 -27.87
C ASP A 361 -0.31 -31.51 -28.11
N CYS A 362 0.11 -30.29 -28.42
CA CYS A 362 -0.78 -29.19 -28.75
C CYS A 362 -1.73 -29.50 -29.92
N ALA A 363 -1.33 -30.32 -30.89
CA ALA A 363 -2.17 -30.75 -32.00
C ALA A 363 -3.30 -31.69 -31.54
N GLU A 364 -3.01 -32.58 -30.58
CA GLU A 364 -4.01 -33.47 -29.98
C GLU A 364 -5.03 -32.68 -29.15
N VAL A 365 -4.57 -31.67 -28.39
CA VAL A 365 -5.47 -30.75 -27.68
C VAL A 365 -6.36 -29.98 -28.67
N GLN A 366 -5.80 -29.55 -29.82
CA GLN A 366 -6.59 -28.89 -30.86
C GLN A 366 -7.64 -29.83 -31.47
N GLU A 367 -7.28 -31.09 -31.74
CA GLU A 367 -8.24 -32.08 -32.23
C GLU A 367 -9.38 -32.32 -31.23
N TRP A 368 -9.08 -32.34 -29.93
CA TRP A 368 -10.11 -32.43 -28.89
C TRP A 368 -11.04 -31.21 -28.90
N PHE A 369 -10.51 -30.01 -29.08
CA PHE A 369 -11.29 -28.79 -29.23
C PHE A 369 -12.19 -28.80 -30.45
N ASP A 370 -11.69 -29.29 -31.58
CA ASP A 370 -12.44 -29.38 -32.83
C ASP A 370 -13.58 -30.40 -32.71
N ARG A 371 -13.30 -31.58 -32.14
CA ARG A 371 -14.31 -32.64 -31.89
C ARG A 371 -15.41 -32.20 -30.93
N LEU A 372 -15.08 -31.36 -29.95
CA LEU A 372 -16.02 -30.82 -28.98
C LEU A 372 -16.72 -29.54 -29.45
N ASN A 373 -16.50 -29.14 -30.71
CA ASN A 373 -17.07 -27.94 -31.33
C ASN A 373 -16.90 -26.68 -30.47
N THR A 374 -15.71 -26.52 -29.89
CA THR A 374 -15.37 -25.35 -29.06
C THR A 374 -15.08 -24.11 -29.93
N SER A 375 -15.02 -22.93 -29.31
CA SER A 375 -14.73 -21.69 -30.03
C SER A 375 -13.37 -21.77 -30.73
N PRO A 376 -13.25 -21.29 -31.99
CA PRO A 376 -11.98 -21.26 -32.71
C PRO A 376 -10.95 -20.33 -32.07
N HIS A 377 -11.39 -19.43 -31.18
CA HIS A 377 -10.52 -18.57 -30.37
C HIS A 377 -9.93 -19.28 -29.15
N LEU A 378 -10.49 -20.42 -28.74
CA LEU A 378 -9.90 -21.28 -27.72
C LEU A 378 -8.71 -22.01 -28.34
N LYS A 379 -7.51 -21.73 -27.83
CA LYS A 379 -6.25 -22.29 -28.31
C LYS A 379 -5.64 -23.21 -27.26
N PRO A 380 -4.85 -24.22 -27.65
CA PRO A 380 -4.29 -25.21 -26.71
C PRO A 380 -3.63 -24.56 -25.50
N GLN A 381 -2.90 -23.45 -25.68
CA GLN A 381 -2.16 -22.81 -24.59
C GLN A 381 -3.08 -22.33 -23.45
N HIS A 382 -4.34 -22.01 -23.75
CA HIS A 382 -5.30 -21.51 -22.77
C HIS A 382 -5.67 -22.54 -21.70
N VAL A 383 -5.47 -23.83 -21.93
CA VAL A 383 -5.81 -24.90 -20.98
C VAL A 383 -5.08 -24.72 -19.64
N THR A 384 -3.79 -24.40 -19.71
CA THR A 384 -2.91 -24.25 -18.53
C THR A 384 -2.43 -22.81 -18.34
N TRP A 385 -2.91 -21.87 -19.18
CA TRP A 385 -2.47 -20.48 -19.13
C TRP A 385 -2.84 -19.82 -17.81
N ARG A 386 -1.87 -19.18 -17.15
CA ARG A 386 -2.10 -18.45 -15.90
C ARG A 386 -2.02 -16.94 -16.09
N PRO A 387 -2.63 -16.15 -15.19
CA PRO A 387 -2.72 -14.70 -15.39
C PRO A 387 -1.38 -13.97 -15.22
N ASP A 388 -0.44 -14.58 -14.51
CA ASP A 388 0.95 -14.14 -14.33
C ASP A 388 1.90 -14.58 -15.45
N TYR A 389 1.41 -15.39 -16.41
CA TYR A 389 2.20 -15.80 -17.55
C TYR A 389 2.43 -14.63 -18.52
N GLU A 390 3.68 -14.50 -18.96
CA GLU A 390 4.11 -13.50 -19.91
C GLU A 390 4.16 -14.09 -21.32
N PRO A 391 3.33 -13.62 -22.27
CA PRO A 391 3.25 -14.16 -23.64
C PRO A 391 4.57 -14.16 -24.39
N TYR A 392 5.43 -13.17 -24.14
CA TYR A 392 6.70 -13.05 -24.84
C TYR A 392 7.53 -14.34 -24.77
N TYR A 393 7.64 -14.96 -23.58
CA TYR A 393 8.44 -16.17 -23.43
C TYR A 393 7.84 -17.35 -24.18
N PHE A 394 6.53 -17.54 -24.04
CA PHE A 394 5.80 -18.58 -24.74
C PHE A 394 5.89 -18.43 -26.26
N GLU A 395 5.59 -17.24 -26.80
CA GLU A 395 5.59 -17.00 -28.25
C GLU A 395 6.97 -17.15 -28.87
N GLN A 396 8.03 -16.68 -28.20
CA GLN A 396 9.39 -16.83 -28.72
C GLN A 396 9.83 -18.30 -28.78
N LEU A 397 9.39 -19.13 -27.82
CA LEU A 397 9.67 -20.57 -27.85
C LEU A 397 8.82 -21.30 -28.88
N ARG A 398 7.52 -20.95 -28.95
CA ARG A 398 6.55 -21.53 -29.89
C ARG A 398 6.91 -21.26 -31.35
N LYS A 399 7.32 -20.05 -31.69
CA LYS A 399 7.73 -19.67 -33.07
C LYS A 399 8.85 -20.56 -33.63
N ARG A 400 9.69 -21.12 -32.76
CA ARG A 400 10.87 -21.94 -33.13
C ARG A 400 10.65 -23.44 -32.99
N SER A 401 9.49 -23.83 -32.46
CA SER A 401 9.17 -25.24 -32.23
C SER A 401 8.40 -25.83 -33.40
N ALA A 402 8.78 -27.04 -33.82
CA ALA A 402 7.99 -27.81 -34.78
C ALA A 402 6.69 -28.33 -34.15
N THR A 403 6.77 -28.75 -32.89
CA THR A 403 5.62 -29.09 -32.03
C THR A 403 5.94 -28.70 -30.58
N TRP A 404 4.89 -28.60 -29.76
CA TRP A 404 5.01 -28.35 -28.34
C TRP A 404 3.91 -29.07 -27.56
N PHE A 405 4.15 -29.27 -26.28
CA PHE A 405 3.32 -30.08 -25.41
C PHE A 405 2.92 -29.29 -24.18
N LEU A 406 1.74 -29.60 -23.66
CA LEU A 406 1.26 -29.12 -22.37
C LEU A 406 1.52 -30.21 -21.35
N PHE A 407 2.10 -29.84 -20.21
CA PHE A 407 2.24 -30.76 -19.09
C PHE A 407 2.22 -30.02 -17.77
N ARG A 408 1.22 -30.31 -16.92
CA ARG A 408 1.00 -29.62 -15.65
C ARG A 408 0.93 -28.10 -15.86
N GLU A 409 1.83 -27.34 -15.23
CA GLU A 409 1.97 -25.89 -15.38
C GLU A 409 3.03 -25.49 -16.42
N GLU A 410 3.55 -26.44 -17.18
CA GLU A 410 4.69 -26.25 -18.08
C GLU A 410 4.30 -26.40 -19.55
N TYR A 411 5.07 -25.74 -20.40
CA TYR A 411 5.08 -25.93 -21.84
C TYR A 411 6.42 -26.51 -22.27
N LEU A 412 6.38 -27.61 -23.02
CA LEU A 412 7.55 -28.32 -23.52
C LEU A 412 7.65 -28.10 -25.02
N PHE A 413 8.71 -27.45 -25.49
CA PHE A 413 8.90 -27.09 -26.89
C PHE A 413 9.95 -28.00 -27.53
N ALA A 414 9.60 -28.67 -28.62
CA ALA A 414 10.53 -29.48 -29.40
C ALA A 414 11.11 -28.63 -30.53
N TRP A 415 12.39 -28.28 -30.41
CA TRP A 415 13.16 -27.56 -31.43
C TRP A 415 13.99 -28.53 -32.29
N ALA A 416 14.71 -27.97 -33.27
CA ALA A 416 15.55 -28.75 -34.17
C ALA A 416 16.62 -29.57 -33.42
N ASN A 417 17.25 -28.97 -32.40
CA ASN A 417 18.42 -29.54 -31.70
C ASN A 417 18.22 -29.72 -30.18
N VAL A 418 17.15 -29.16 -29.61
CA VAL A 418 16.89 -29.17 -28.17
C VAL A 418 15.41 -29.38 -27.86
N LEU A 419 15.14 -29.74 -26.60
CA LEU A 419 13.83 -29.67 -25.99
C LEU A 419 13.87 -28.64 -24.86
N VAL A 420 12.88 -27.76 -24.81
CA VAL A 420 12.84 -26.65 -23.85
C VAL A 420 11.60 -26.78 -22.96
N ALA A 421 11.78 -26.79 -21.64
CA ALA A 421 10.69 -26.79 -20.68
C ALA A 421 10.54 -25.41 -20.00
N GLU A 422 9.35 -24.82 -20.09
CA GLU A 422 9.10 -23.45 -19.67
C GLU A 422 7.81 -23.29 -18.86
N ILE A 423 7.93 -22.52 -17.76
CA ILE A 423 6.78 -21.95 -17.06
C ILE A 423 6.82 -20.46 -17.32
N PRO A 424 5.90 -19.86 -18.10
CA PRO A 424 5.92 -18.46 -18.53
C PRO A 424 5.81 -17.39 -17.42
N ALA A 425 6.07 -17.70 -16.15
CA ALA A 425 5.96 -16.79 -14.99
C ALA A 425 7.30 -16.30 -14.41
N LEU A 426 7.30 -15.09 -13.81
CA LEU A 426 8.46 -14.55 -13.07
C LEU A 426 8.85 -15.48 -11.91
N GLY A 427 10.17 -15.61 -11.67
CA GLY A 427 10.70 -16.50 -10.63
C GLY A 427 10.95 -17.94 -11.10
N HIS A 428 10.48 -18.31 -12.29
CA HIS A 428 10.76 -19.60 -12.92
C HIS A 428 11.94 -19.51 -13.89
N ALA A 429 12.66 -20.62 -14.05
CA ALA A 429 13.74 -20.78 -15.01
C ALA A 429 13.29 -21.66 -16.18
N THR A 430 13.87 -21.39 -17.35
CA THR A 430 13.71 -22.21 -18.56
C THR A 430 14.74 -23.34 -18.53
N TYR A 431 14.32 -24.58 -18.75
CA TYR A 431 15.20 -25.75 -18.75
C TYR A 431 15.42 -26.19 -20.19
N VAL A 432 16.67 -26.48 -20.55
CA VAL A 432 17.05 -26.91 -21.90
C VAL A 432 17.66 -28.30 -21.82
N PHE A 433 17.19 -29.18 -22.68
CA PHE A 433 17.63 -30.56 -22.82
C PHE A 433 18.13 -30.79 -24.24
N LYS A 434 19.10 -31.68 -24.40
CA LYS A 434 19.52 -32.17 -25.71
C LYS A 434 18.33 -32.85 -26.37
N LYS A 435 18.16 -32.68 -27.69
CA LYS A 435 17.09 -33.36 -28.40
C LYS A 435 17.20 -34.88 -28.23
N PRO A 436 16.14 -35.55 -27.73
CA PRO A 436 16.11 -37.00 -27.66
C PRO A 436 15.90 -37.60 -29.06
N GLU A 437 16.39 -38.81 -29.29
CA GLU A 437 16.10 -39.58 -30.50
C GLU A 437 14.61 -39.91 -30.60
N ASP A 438 13.99 -40.24 -29.45
CA ASP A 438 12.54 -40.46 -29.31
C ASP A 438 11.94 -39.45 -28.31
N VAL A 439 11.22 -38.46 -28.86
CA VAL A 439 10.51 -37.43 -28.09
C VAL A 439 9.43 -38.04 -27.19
N ARG A 440 8.74 -39.11 -27.61
CA ARG A 440 7.68 -39.74 -26.81
C ARG A 440 8.25 -40.50 -25.63
N ALA A 441 9.38 -41.18 -25.81
CA ALA A 441 10.12 -41.81 -24.70
C ALA A 441 10.60 -40.75 -23.70
N PHE A 442 11.11 -39.61 -24.18
CA PHE A 442 11.46 -38.49 -23.31
C PHE A 442 10.26 -38.00 -22.51
N MET A 443 9.10 -37.75 -23.13
CA MET A 443 7.91 -37.24 -22.43
C MET A 443 7.44 -38.18 -21.32
N ARG A 444 7.42 -39.50 -21.56
CA ARG A 444 7.06 -40.48 -20.54
C ARG A 444 8.01 -40.45 -19.33
N ARG A 445 9.31 -40.30 -19.57
CA ARG A 445 10.30 -40.20 -18.50
C ARG A 445 10.17 -38.86 -17.76
N TYR A 446 10.06 -37.76 -18.50
CA TYR A 446 9.90 -36.43 -17.93
C TYR A 446 8.66 -36.32 -17.03
N ALA A 447 7.57 -37.02 -17.38
CA ALA A 447 6.35 -37.05 -16.59
C ALA A 447 6.54 -37.57 -15.15
N GLN A 448 7.51 -38.46 -14.95
CA GLN A 448 7.81 -39.09 -13.65
C GLN A 448 8.75 -38.24 -12.78
N VAL A 449 9.18 -37.07 -13.26
CA VAL A 449 10.27 -36.29 -12.67
C VAL A 449 9.73 -34.94 -12.20
N THR A 450 10.32 -34.40 -11.12
CA THR A 450 10.10 -33.02 -10.69
C THR A 450 11.26 -32.11 -11.06
N ARG A 451 11.01 -30.81 -11.16
CA ARG A 451 12.08 -29.81 -11.34
C ARG A 451 13.11 -29.84 -10.21
N GLU A 452 12.74 -30.25 -9.00
CA GLU A 452 13.69 -30.35 -7.88
C GLU A 452 14.64 -31.54 -8.05
N ASP A 453 14.13 -32.67 -8.56
CA ASP A 453 14.95 -33.84 -8.87
C ASP A 453 15.98 -33.51 -9.96
N LEU A 454 15.56 -32.76 -11.00
CA LEU A 454 16.46 -32.21 -12.02
C LEU A 454 17.51 -31.27 -11.42
N ARG A 455 17.12 -30.36 -10.52
CA ARG A 455 18.04 -29.39 -9.90
C ARG A 455 19.13 -30.05 -9.06
N ARG A 456 18.79 -31.14 -8.37
CA ARG A 456 19.72 -31.89 -7.52
C ARG A 456 20.37 -33.05 -8.25
N ASN A 457 20.00 -33.29 -9.51
CA ASN A 457 20.33 -34.49 -10.27
C ASN A 457 20.10 -35.78 -9.45
N ARG A 458 18.97 -35.87 -8.74
CA ARG A 458 18.64 -37.08 -7.98
C ARG A 458 18.51 -38.25 -8.92
N ASP A 459 19.03 -39.40 -8.52
CA ASP A 459 19.02 -40.64 -9.30
C ASP A 459 19.51 -40.47 -10.75
N ASN A 460 20.44 -39.53 -10.95
CA ASN A 460 21.03 -39.18 -12.25
C ASN A 460 20.03 -38.70 -13.33
N VAL A 461 18.82 -38.31 -12.91
CA VAL A 461 17.71 -37.99 -13.81
C VAL A 461 18.01 -36.83 -14.77
N ALA A 462 18.83 -35.85 -14.37
CA ALA A 462 19.18 -34.75 -15.26
C ALA A 462 20.08 -35.23 -16.41
N THR A 463 21.05 -36.12 -16.12
CA THR A 463 21.90 -36.73 -17.14
C THR A 463 21.08 -37.61 -18.09
N ASP A 464 20.18 -38.42 -17.54
CA ASP A 464 19.37 -39.38 -18.30
C ASP A 464 18.36 -38.71 -19.23
N LEU A 465 17.88 -37.51 -18.86
CA LEU A 465 17.05 -36.65 -19.70
C LEU A 465 17.88 -35.74 -20.62
N GLY A 466 19.21 -35.82 -20.59
CA GLY A 466 20.09 -35.02 -21.43
C GLY A 466 20.06 -33.52 -21.09
N PHE A 467 19.93 -33.16 -19.81
CA PHE A 467 19.89 -31.78 -19.35
C PHE A 467 21.16 -31.02 -19.75
N VAL A 468 21.00 -29.92 -20.48
CA VAL A 468 22.08 -29.05 -20.96
C VAL A 468 22.31 -27.90 -20.00
N GLY A 469 21.23 -27.31 -19.48
CA GLY A 469 21.32 -26.18 -18.57
C GLY A 469 19.98 -25.50 -18.34
N ARG A 470 19.99 -24.46 -17.50
CA ARG A 470 18.82 -23.63 -17.24
C ARG A 470 19.14 -22.15 -17.39
N VAL A 471 18.14 -21.38 -17.83
CA VAL A 471 18.21 -19.93 -17.96
C VAL A 471 17.27 -19.29 -16.95
N VAL A 472 17.84 -18.52 -16.02
CA VAL A 472 17.05 -17.72 -15.07
C VAL A 472 16.70 -16.39 -15.72
N ARG A 473 15.43 -16.00 -15.63
CA ARG A 473 14.97 -14.73 -16.19
C ARG A 473 15.60 -13.54 -15.47
N GLY A 474 16.19 -12.64 -16.25
CA GLY A 474 16.68 -11.34 -15.79
C GLY A 474 15.71 -10.19 -16.11
N ARG A 475 16.08 -8.97 -15.72
CA ARG A 475 15.28 -7.75 -16.00
C ARG A 475 15.06 -7.46 -17.48
N LYS A 476 15.92 -7.98 -18.37
CA LYS A 476 15.86 -7.74 -19.83
C LYS A 476 15.43 -9.02 -20.55
N LYS A 477 14.24 -9.02 -21.15
CA LYS A 477 13.65 -10.17 -21.87
C LYS A 477 14.53 -10.67 -23.02
N LYS A 478 15.13 -9.77 -23.79
CA LYS A 478 16.04 -10.12 -24.90
C LYS A 478 17.28 -10.91 -24.45
N ARG A 479 17.80 -10.62 -23.24
CA ARG A 479 18.94 -11.36 -22.69
C ARG A 479 18.58 -12.82 -22.39
N TRP A 480 17.39 -13.04 -21.85
CA TRP A 480 16.88 -14.40 -21.63
C TRP A 480 16.84 -15.20 -22.93
N LEU A 481 16.33 -14.61 -24.03
CA LEU A 481 16.23 -15.32 -25.30
C LEU A 481 17.63 -15.68 -25.83
N ASN A 482 18.58 -14.75 -25.76
CA ASN A 482 19.97 -15.02 -26.17
C ASN A 482 20.61 -16.16 -25.38
N ASP A 483 20.38 -16.22 -24.06
CA ASP A 483 20.92 -17.26 -23.21
C ASP A 483 20.28 -18.63 -23.54
N VAL A 484 18.98 -18.67 -23.87
CA VAL A 484 18.30 -19.89 -24.35
C VAL A 484 18.86 -20.34 -25.70
N LEU A 485 19.01 -19.42 -26.66
CA LEU A 485 19.57 -19.72 -27.99
C LEU A 485 21.00 -20.24 -27.89
N LYS A 486 21.81 -19.66 -27.00
CA LYS A 486 23.18 -20.14 -26.73
C LYS A 486 23.20 -21.59 -26.25
N LEU A 487 22.29 -21.98 -25.35
CA LEU A 487 22.17 -23.37 -24.91
C LEU A 487 21.61 -24.28 -26.01
N ALA A 488 20.79 -23.75 -26.92
CA ALA A 488 20.27 -24.46 -28.07
C ALA A 488 21.30 -24.66 -29.20
N GLY A 489 22.47 -24.02 -29.12
CA GLY A 489 23.47 -24.01 -30.19
C GLY A 489 23.07 -23.14 -31.39
N GLU A 490 22.11 -22.23 -31.22
CA GLU A 490 21.62 -21.31 -32.25
C GLU A 490 22.21 -19.90 -32.06
N LYS A 491 22.35 -19.14 -33.15
CA LYS A 491 22.75 -17.71 -33.08
C LYS A 491 21.51 -16.84 -32.92
N ALA A 492 21.64 -15.77 -32.14
CA ALA A 492 20.58 -14.77 -31.98
C ALA A 492 20.49 -13.88 -33.21
N ASP A 493 19.49 -14.11 -34.07
CA ASP A 493 19.16 -13.18 -35.13
C ASP A 493 18.43 -11.97 -34.53
N TYR A 494 19.14 -10.85 -34.45
CA TYR A 494 18.60 -9.56 -34.00
C TYR A 494 17.77 -8.90 -35.11
N VAL A 495 16.69 -9.54 -35.53
CA VAL A 495 15.69 -8.89 -36.38
C VAL A 495 14.33 -9.27 -35.84
N GLU A 496 13.87 -8.55 -34.82
CA GLU A 496 12.44 -8.37 -34.55
C GLU A 496 12.31 -7.21 -33.54
N VAL A 497 12.03 -6.03 -34.09
CA VAL A 497 11.43 -4.90 -33.37
C VAL A 497 9.95 -5.24 -33.24
N PHE A 498 9.42 -5.27 -32.03
CA PHE A 498 7.99 -5.15 -31.78
C PHE A 498 7.78 -3.98 -30.83
N GLU A 499 6.90 -3.08 -31.25
CA GLU A 499 6.32 -1.98 -30.48
C GLU A 499 5.55 -2.49 -29.26
#